data_AF-A0A661YQU7-F1
#
_entry.id   AF-A0A661YQU7-F1
#
_cell.length_a   1.000
_cell.length_b   1.000
_cell.length_c   1.000
_cell.angle_alpha   90.00
_cell.angle_beta   90.00
_cell.angle_gamma   90.00
#
_symmetry.space_group_name_H-M   'P 1'
#
loop_
_entity.id
_entity.type
_entity.pdbx_description
1 polymer ?
#
loop_
_entity_poly.entity_id
_entity_poly.type
_entity_poly.pdbx_seq_one_letter_code
_entity_poly.pdbx_strand_id
1 'polypeptide(L)'
;MDMTHTGKRSIVRRNEDIAIRERTQRFKKLYNIGQTITSEIKMDALFRLVIEQTNQVMNTERSTLFLYDDYTEELWSLVATGMTKNEIRIKKDSGLAGWVFQNKKQLIVNDTYKDTRFNLDVDRRTGYKTK
;
A
#
# COMPACT_ATOMS: atom_id res chain seq x y z
N MET A 1 -11.92 20.82 49.49
CA MET A 1 -12.22 19.48 48.94
C MET A 1 -13.31 19.69 47.89
N ASP A 2 -13.19 19.40 46.60
CA ASP A 2 -12.20 18.72 45.77
C ASP A 2 -12.48 19.16 44.31
N MET A 3 -11.59 19.96 43.70
CA MET A 3 -11.75 20.49 42.33
C MET A 3 -11.09 19.60 41.26
N THR A 4 -10.63 18.39 41.60
CA THR A 4 -9.79 17.58 40.71
C THR A 4 -10.58 16.67 39.74
N HIS A 5 -11.88 16.51 39.95
CA HIS A 5 -12.70 15.53 39.20
C HIS A 5 -13.28 16.04 37.87
N THR A 6 -13.47 17.35 37.71
CA THR A 6 -14.18 17.93 36.55
C THR A 6 -13.27 18.05 35.31
N GLY A 7 -11.97 18.29 35.51
CA GLY A 7 -10.99 18.43 34.42
C GLY A 7 -10.63 17.11 33.72
N LYS A 8 -10.66 15.98 34.43
CA LYS A 8 -10.40 14.66 33.82
C LYS A 8 -11.50 14.22 32.86
N ARG A 9 -12.78 14.49 33.19
CA ARG A 9 -13.93 14.15 32.33
C ARG A 9 -13.97 14.94 31.02
N SER A 10 -13.54 16.21 31.03
CA SER A 10 -13.54 17.05 29.82
C SER A 10 -12.41 16.68 28.85
N ILE A 11 -11.24 16.29 29.36
CA ILE A 11 -10.11 15.83 28.55
C ILE A 11 -10.41 14.47 27.89
N VAL A 12 -11.03 13.54 28.62
CA VAL A 12 -11.42 12.22 28.09
C VAL A 12 -12.43 12.36 26.95
N ARG A 13 -13.48 13.17 27.12
CA ARG A 13 -14.46 13.45 26.05
C ARG A 13 -13.81 14.06 24.81
N ARG A 14 -12.85 14.99 25.01
CA ARG A 14 -12.13 15.63 23.90
C ARG A 14 -11.24 14.65 23.14
N ASN A 15 -10.64 13.69 23.82
CA ASN A 15 -9.84 12.63 23.18
C ASN A 15 -10.71 11.61 22.43
N GLU A 16 -11.87 11.25 22.99
CA GLU A 16 -12.87 10.41 22.31
C GLU A 16 -13.39 11.10 21.04
N ASP A 17 -13.69 12.40 21.10
CA ASP A 17 -14.12 13.19 19.95
C ASP A 17 -13.06 13.24 18.84
N ILE A 18 -11.77 13.39 19.21
CA ILE A 18 -10.66 13.36 18.27
C ILE A 18 -10.55 11.97 17.62
N ALA A 19 -10.58 10.90 18.41
CA ALA A 19 -10.48 9.53 17.92
C ALA A 19 -11.65 9.17 16.98
N ILE A 20 -12.87 9.58 17.32
CA ILE A 20 -14.07 9.40 16.49
C ILE A 20 -13.95 10.19 15.19
N ARG A 21 -13.47 11.44 15.23
CA ARG A 21 -13.24 12.25 14.02
C ARG A 21 -12.19 11.63 13.12
N GLU A 22 -11.06 11.17 13.67
CA GLU A 22 -10.04 10.48 12.89
C GLU A 22 -10.56 9.19 12.25
N ARG A 23 -11.33 8.40 13.00
CA ARG A 23 -11.92 7.16 12.50
C ARG A 23 -12.95 7.43 11.41
N THR A 24 -13.78 8.46 11.57
CA THR A 24 -14.73 8.92 10.55
C THR A 24 -14.00 9.42 9.31
N GLN A 25 -12.90 10.16 9.46
CA GLN A 25 -12.08 10.62 8.32
C GLN A 25 -11.44 9.44 7.58
N ARG A 26 -10.92 8.44 8.30
CA ARG A 26 -10.40 7.19 7.70
C ARG A 26 -11.49 6.46 6.90
N PHE A 27 -12.68 6.31 7.46
CA PHE A 27 -13.80 5.67 6.76
C PHE A 27 -14.27 6.46 5.54
N LYS A 28 -14.35 7.79 5.63
CA LYS A 28 -14.69 8.65 4.48
C LYS A 28 -13.66 8.53 3.36
N LYS A 29 -12.36 8.48 3.70
CA LYS A 29 -11.32 8.22 2.70
C LYS A 29 -11.53 6.87 2.02
N LEU A 30 -11.70 5.78 2.77
CA LEU A 30 -11.95 4.45 2.21
C LEU A 30 -13.21 4.41 1.32
N TYR A 31 -14.30 5.07 1.74
CA TYR A 31 -15.53 5.15 0.95
C TYR A 31 -15.32 5.90 -0.37
N ASN A 32 -14.65 7.05 -0.32
CA ASN A 32 -14.35 7.84 -1.52
C ASN A 32 -13.43 7.06 -2.47
N ILE A 33 -12.44 6.34 -1.93
CA ILE A 33 -11.58 5.44 -2.71
C ILE A 33 -12.43 4.40 -3.44
N GLY A 34 -13.36 3.74 -2.74
CA GLY A 34 -14.26 2.74 -3.33
C GLY A 34 -15.13 3.30 -4.46
N GLN A 35 -15.70 4.49 -4.28
CA GLN A 35 -16.52 5.17 -5.30
C GLN A 35 -15.69 5.50 -6.55
N THR A 36 -14.51 6.08 -6.37
CA THR A 36 -13.65 6.45 -7.50
C THR A 36 -13.17 5.20 -8.25
N ILE A 37 -12.83 4.12 -7.54
CA ILE A 37 -12.47 2.82 -8.11
C ILE A 37 -13.60 2.30 -9.02
N THR A 38 -14.85 2.35 -8.55
CA THR A 38 -16.00 1.85 -9.33
C THR A 38 -16.39 2.71 -10.52
N SER A 39 -15.98 3.98 -10.55
CA SER A 39 -16.30 4.92 -11.64
C SER A 39 -15.33 4.88 -12.82
N GLU A 40 -14.16 4.25 -12.64
CA GLU A 40 -13.08 4.29 -13.62
C GLU A 40 -13.12 3.05 -14.54
N ILE A 41 -13.51 3.27 -15.79
CA ILE A 41 -13.64 2.20 -16.82
C ILE A 41 -12.27 1.81 -17.37
N LYS A 42 -11.24 2.64 -17.21
CA LYS A 42 -9.88 2.38 -17.72
C LYS A 42 -9.00 1.77 -16.63
N MET A 43 -8.61 0.50 -16.83
CA MET A 43 -7.77 -0.27 -15.90
C MET A 43 -6.51 0.48 -15.44
N ASP A 44 -5.82 1.19 -16.35
CA ASP A 44 -4.61 1.94 -16.00
C ASP A 44 -4.88 3.11 -15.03
N ALA A 45 -6.00 3.81 -15.21
CA ALA A 45 -6.39 4.91 -14.35
C ALA A 45 -6.83 4.39 -12.97
N LEU A 46 -7.55 3.26 -12.96
CA LEU A 46 -7.91 2.56 -11.74
C LEU A 46 -6.69 2.11 -10.94
N PHE A 47 -5.68 1.55 -11.61
CA PHE A 47 -4.45 1.08 -10.96
C PHE A 47 -3.64 2.21 -10.36
N ARG A 48 -3.50 3.32 -11.12
CA ARG A 48 -2.85 4.54 -10.61
C ARG A 48 -3.56 5.04 -9.36
N LEU A 49 -4.89 5.11 -9.40
CA LEU A 49 -5.70 5.53 -8.26
C LEU A 49 -5.50 4.61 -7.05
N VAL A 50 -5.58 3.28 -7.21
CA VAL A 50 -5.40 2.34 -6.09
C VAL A 50 -4.02 2.50 -5.46
N ILE A 51 -2.96 2.62 -6.27
CA ILE A 51 -1.59 2.82 -5.77
C ILE A 51 -1.46 4.15 -5.03
N GLU A 52 -1.98 5.24 -5.61
CA GLU A 52 -1.94 6.57 -4.99
C GLU A 52 -2.64 6.58 -3.62
N GLN A 53 -3.85 6.02 -3.57
CA GLN A 53 -4.63 5.95 -2.35
C GLN A 53 -3.98 5.04 -1.30
N THR A 54 -3.36 3.93 -1.72
CA THR A 54 -2.58 3.06 -0.84
C THR A 54 -1.40 3.80 -0.22
N ASN A 55 -0.62 4.53 -1.04
CA ASN A 55 0.51 5.32 -0.55
C ASN A 55 0.07 6.39 0.47
N GLN A 56 -1.05 7.07 0.21
CA GLN A 56 -1.60 8.08 1.12
C GLN A 56 -2.05 7.50 2.46
N VAL A 57 -2.65 6.31 2.45
CA VAL A 57 -3.12 5.65 3.69
C VAL A 57 -1.97 5.06 4.48
N MET A 58 -0.99 4.45 3.80
CA MET A 58 0.13 3.74 4.43
C MET A 58 1.34 4.63 4.71
N ASN A 59 1.33 5.87 4.22
CA ASN A 59 2.46 6.81 4.30
C ASN A 59 3.77 6.21 3.76
N THR A 60 3.69 5.61 2.57
CA THR A 60 4.82 4.93 1.92
C THR A 60 5.38 5.76 0.76
N GLU A 61 6.69 5.70 0.54
CA GLU A 61 7.35 6.37 -0.59
C GLU A 61 6.90 5.79 -1.95
N ARG A 62 6.65 4.48 -1.99
CA ARG A 62 6.28 3.75 -3.20
C ARG A 62 5.46 2.50 -2.85
N SER A 63 4.50 2.19 -3.71
CA SER A 63 3.77 0.93 -3.72
C SER A 63 3.75 0.39 -5.15
N THR A 64 3.66 -0.94 -5.27
CA THR A 64 3.59 -1.64 -6.55
C THR A 64 2.43 -2.63 -6.49
N LEU A 65 1.53 -2.57 -7.47
CA LEU A 65 0.43 -3.52 -7.61
C LEU A 65 0.79 -4.52 -8.72
N PHE A 66 0.93 -5.79 -8.34
CA PHE A 66 1.19 -6.87 -9.30
C PHE A 66 -0.11 -7.56 -9.72
N LEU A 67 -0.24 -7.81 -11.01
CA LEU A 67 -1.21 -8.72 -11.58
C LEU A 67 -0.54 -10.01 -12.03
N TYR A 68 -1.28 -11.11 -11.96
CA TYR A 68 -0.84 -12.40 -12.50
C TYR A 68 -1.29 -12.56 -13.95
N ASP A 69 -0.36 -12.95 -14.81
CA ASP A 69 -0.55 -13.35 -16.20
C ASP A 69 -0.44 -14.89 -16.26
N ASP A 70 -1.55 -15.56 -16.53
CA ASP A 70 -1.63 -17.02 -16.54
C ASP A 70 -1.00 -17.64 -17.80
N TYR A 71 -0.92 -16.91 -18.90
CA TYR A 71 -0.27 -17.37 -20.14
C TYR A 71 1.25 -17.44 -19.99
N THR A 72 1.86 -16.45 -19.33
CA THR A 72 3.33 -16.40 -19.16
C THR A 72 3.81 -16.91 -17.80
N GLU A 73 2.89 -17.15 -16.86
CA GLU A 73 3.17 -17.48 -15.46
C GLU A 73 3.99 -16.41 -14.72
N GLU A 74 3.75 -15.14 -15.05
CA GLU A 74 4.46 -14.00 -14.51
C GLU A 74 3.57 -13.08 -13.68
N LEU A 75 4.21 -12.34 -12.77
CA LEU A 75 3.64 -11.17 -12.14
C LEU A 75 4.11 -9.94 -12.90
N TRP A 76 3.17 -9.12 -13.36
CA TRP A 76 3.45 -7.88 -14.05
C TRP A 76 2.86 -6.67 -13.31
N SER A 77 3.52 -5.52 -13.41
CA SER A 77 3.08 -4.30 -12.75
C SER A 77 3.41 -3.06 -13.58
N LEU A 78 2.48 -2.10 -13.57
CA LEU A 78 2.72 -0.75 -14.03
C LEU A 78 3.24 0.09 -12.86
N VAL A 79 4.48 0.57 -12.99
CA VAL A 79 5.06 1.46 -11.99
C VAL A 79 4.38 2.82 -12.06
N ALA A 80 3.53 3.14 -11.09
CA ALA A 80 2.80 4.42 -11.06
C ALA A 80 3.58 5.58 -10.41
N THR A 81 4.69 5.32 -9.73
CA THR A 81 5.42 6.34 -8.94
C THR A 81 6.73 6.75 -9.62
N GLY A 82 6.69 7.82 -10.42
CA GLY A 82 7.87 8.56 -10.86
C GLY A 82 8.79 7.91 -11.91
N MET A 83 8.53 6.66 -12.30
CA MET A 83 9.25 6.01 -13.40
C MET A 83 8.38 5.99 -14.65
N THR A 84 8.76 6.79 -15.64
CA THR A 84 7.88 7.12 -16.76
C THR A 84 7.58 5.97 -17.72
N LYS A 85 8.33 4.85 -17.72
CA LYS A 85 8.26 3.88 -18.84
C LYS A 85 8.69 2.41 -18.61
N ASN A 86 8.71 1.85 -17.41
CA ASN A 86 9.11 0.43 -17.27
C ASN A 86 8.06 -0.41 -16.54
N GLU A 87 7.43 -1.30 -17.29
CA GLU A 87 6.73 -2.46 -16.77
C GLU A 87 7.70 -3.33 -15.97
N ILE A 88 7.30 -3.78 -14.78
CA ILE A 88 8.04 -4.79 -14.04
C ILE A 88 7.38 -6.12 -14.32
N ARG A 89 8.10 -7.03 -15.00
CA ARG A 89 7.78 -8.46 -15.05
C ARG A 89 8.77 -9.28 -14.24
N ILE A 90 8.25 -10.20 -13.45
CA ILE A 90 8.98 -11.22 -12.67
C ILE A 90 8.20 -12.53 -12.70
N LYS A 91 8.88 -13.67 -12.55
CA LYS A 91 8.19 -14.97 -12.43
C LYS A 91 7.32 -15.02 -11.17
N LYS A 92 6.22 -15.80 -11.22
CA LYS A 92 5.26 -15.96 -10.09
C LYS A 92 5.86 -16.51 -8.79
N ASP A 93 7.07 -17.04 -8.83
CA ASP A 93 7.81 -17.60 -7.70
C ASP A 93 9.05 -16.77 -7.32
N SER A 94 9.31 -15.68 -8.04
CA SER A 94 10.49 -14.83 -7.83
C SER A 94 10.22 -13.72 -6.81
N GLY A 95 11.21 -13.47 -5.96
CA GLY A 95 11.18 -12.29 -5.10
C GLY A 95 10.23 -12.43 -3.91
N LEU A 96 10.11 -11.34 -3.15
CA LEU A 96 9.13 -11.22 -2.07
C LEU A 96 7.68 -11.26 -2.61
N ALA A 97 7.43 -10.66 -3.77
CA ALA A 97 6.13 -10.67 -4.42
C ALA A 97 5.70 -12.09 -4.84
N GLY A 98 6.61 -12.85 -5.48
CA GLY A 98 6.35 -14.25 -5.81
C GLY A 98 6.10 -15.11 -4.56
N TRP A 99 6.89 -14.90 -3.49
CA TRP A 99 6.66 -15.61 -2.23
C TRP A 99 5.26 -15.34 -1.66
N VAL A 100 4.81 -14.09 -1.63
CA VAL A 100 3.46 -13.71 -1.17
C VAL A 100 2.40 -14.32 -2.07
N PHE A 101 2.58 -14.28 -3.39
CA PHE A 101 1.65 -14.85 -4.37
C PHE A 101 1.45 -16.36 -4.16
N GLN A 102 2.54 -17.11 -3.97
CA GLN A 102 2.49 -18.56 -3.74
C GLN A 102 1.86 -18.90 -2.38
N ASN A 103 2.22 -18.17 -1.32
CA ASN A 103 1.85 -18.53 0.05
C ASN A 103 0.51 -17.91 0.51
N LYS A 104 -0.02 -16.92 -0.22
CA LYS A 104 -1.23 -16.16 0.13
C LYS A 104 -1.19 -15.58 1.55
N LYS A 105 0.00 -15.17 1.98
CA LYS A 105 0.28 -14.64 3.33
C LYS A 105 0.95 -13.28 3.23
N GLN A 106 0.48 -12.34 4.06
CA GLN A 106 1.13 -11.04 4.23
C GLN A 106 2.57 -11.22 4.73
N LEU A 107 3.45 -10.32 4.29
CA LEU A 107 4.86 -10.34 4.65
C LEU A 107 5.34 -8.93 4.95
N ILE A 108 6.04 -8.76 6.07
CA ILE A 108 6.75 -7.53 6.44
C ILE A 108 8.24 -7.91 6.53
N VAL A 109 9.09 -7.19 5.80
CA VAL A 109 10.55 -7.38 5.80
C VAL A 109 11.19 -6.04 6.13
N ASN A 110 11.96 -6.00 7.21
CA ASN A 110 12.59 -4.76 7.68
C ASN A 110 13.92 -4.45 6.97
N ASP A 111 14.56 -5.46 6.37
CA ASP A 111 15.79 -5.31 5.60
C ASP A 111 15.75 -6.28 4.41
N THR A 112 15.29 -5.77 3.27
CA THR A 112 15.09 -6.55 2.04
C THR A 112 16.40 -7.12 1.50
N TYR A 113 17.52 -6.40 1.65
CA TYR A 113 18.82 -6.83 1.14
C TYR A 113 19.45 -7.99 1.93
N LYS A 114 18.96 -8.25 3.15
CA LYS A 114 19.33 -9.43 3.95
C LYS A 114 18.36 -10.61 3.77
N ASP A 115 17.23 -10.41 3.12
CA ASP A 115 16.27 -11.48 2.87
C ASP A 115 16.67 -12.25 1.61
N THR A 116 16.96 -13.54 1.76
CA THR A 116 17.40 -14.41 0.65
C THR A 116 16.35 -14.55 -0.45
N ARG A 117 15.09 -14.21 -0.17
CA ARG A 117 14.00 -14.24 -1.16
C ARG A 117 13.94 -12.95 -1.98
N PHE A 118 14.67 -11.90 -1.62
CA PHE A 118 14.62 -10.63 -2.33
C PHE A 118 15.29 -10.73 -3.70
N ASN A 119 14.59 -10.25 -4.74
CA ASN A 119 15.12 -10.23 -6.09
C ASN A 119 15.73 -8.84 -6.40
N LEU A 120 17.06 -8.78 -6.37
CA LEU A 120 17.86 -7.58 -6.64
C LEU A 120 17.82 -7.12 -8.11
N ASP A 121 17.43 -7.98 -9.04
CA ASP A 121 17.46 -7.65 -10.47
C ASP A 121 16.42 -6.58 -10.84
N VAL A 122 15.32 -6.50 -10.08
CA VAL A 122 14.33 -5.43 -10.26
C VAL A 122 14.94 -4.08 -9.88
N ASP A 123 15.62 -3.98 -8.74
CA ASP A 123 16.31 -2.77 -8.30
C ASP A 123 17.39 -2.36 -9.33
N ARG A 124 18.20 -3.32 -9.79
CA ARG A 124 19.23 -3.10 -10.83
C ARG A 124 18.63 -2.57 -12.13
N ARG A 125 17.54 -3.16 -12.61
CA ARG A 125 16.87 -2.77 -13.86
C ARG A 125 16.16 -1.42 -13.76
N THR A 126 15.62 -1.11 -12.59
CA THR A 126 14.83 0.11 -12.37
C THR A 126 15.67 1.28 -11.85
N GLY A 127 16.87 1.04 -11.33
CA GLY A 127 17.68 2.05 -10.63
C GLY A 127 17.09 2.45 -9.27
N TYR A 128 16.01 1.81 -8.83
CA TYR A 128 15.41 2.04 -7.52
C TYR A 128 16.06 1.15 -6.47
N LYS A 129 16.21 1.66 -5.25
CA LYS A 129 16.67 0.89 -4.10
C LYS A 129 15.49 0.65 -3.16
N THR A 130 15.04 -0.60 -3.09
CA THR A 130 14.02 -1.03 -2.14
C THR A 130 14.55 -0.93 -0.71
N LYS A 131 13.74 -0.45 0.23
CA LYS A 131 14.10 -0.30 1.65
C LYS A 131 13.06 -0.94 2.54
#